data_AF-A0A935LND4-F1
#
_entry.id   AF-A0A935LND4-F1
#
_cell.length_a   1.000
_cell.length_b   1.000
_cell.length_c   1.000
_cell.angle_alpha   90.00
_cell.angle_beta   90.00
_cell.angle_gamma   90.00
#
_symmetry.space_group_name_H-M   'P 1'
#
loop_
_entity.id
_entity.type
_entity.pdbx_description
1 polymer ?
#
loop_
_entity_poly.entity_id
_entity_poly.type
_entity_poly.pdbx_seq_one_letter_code
_entity_poly.pdbx_strand_id
1 'polypeptide(L)'
;MMRNPLRSLLLLWAVVCSDGVRAWAETGHRLVGDLAERQLRPEIRALVDELLVGESEPTLAGVANWADALRGSDPERFQATSQWHYVKSLPGTCAVDMDRGARIGSLWR
;
A
#
# COMPACT_ATOMS: atom_id res chain seq x y z
N MET A 1 -20.55 19.28 -38.98
CA MET A 1 -19.20 19.16 -38.37
C MET A 1 -18.86 17.67 -38.31
N MET A 2 -18.07 17.15 -39.26
CA MET A 2 -17.76 15.72 -39.37
C MET A 2 -16.79 15.30 -38.26
N ARG A 3 -17.21 14.35 -37.42
CA ARG A 3 -16.40 13.80 -36.32
C ARG A 3 -15.31 12.92 -36.94
N ASN A 4 -14.04 13.33 -36.84
CA ASN A 4 -12.91 12.59 -37.41
C ASN A 4 -12.73 11.26 -36.64
N PRO A 5 -12.96 10.09 -37.28
CA PRO A 5 -12.90 8.80 -36.59
C PRO A 5 -11.50 8.49 -36.06
N LEU A 6 -10.45 9.05 -36.66
CA LEU A 6 -9.07 8.91 -36.19
C LEU A 6 -8.86 9.57 -34.83
N ARG A 7 -9.51 10.72 -34.58
CA ARG A 7 -9.45 11.37 -33.26
C ARG A 7 -10.16 10.54 -32.19
N SER A 8 -11.30 9.95 -32.54
CA SER A 8 -12.03 9.05 -31.63
C SER A 8 -11.21 7.79 -31.31
N LEU A 9 -10.54 7.20 -32.32
CA LEU A 9 -9.67 6.05 -32.15
C LEU A 9 -8.44 6.36 -31.30
N LEU A 10 -7.80 7.51 -31.53
CA LEU A 10 -6.67 7.99 -30.72
C LEU A 10 -7.06 8.21 -29.25
N LEU A 11 -8.23 8.81 -29.00
CA LEU A 11 -8.74 8.99 -27.64
C LEU A 11 -9.07 7.66 -26.97
N LEU A 12 -9.69 6.72 -27.71
CA LEU A 12 -9.98 5.39 -27.18
C LEU A 12 -8.69 4.63 -26.84
N TRP A 13 -7.68 4.74 -27.69
CA TRP A 13 -6.38 4.10 -27.50
C TRP A 13 -5.64 4.68 -26.29
N ALA A 14 -5.66 6.01 -26.10
CA ALA A 14 -5.09 6.66 -24.92
C ALA A 14 -5.77 6.22 -23.61
N VAL A 15 -7.08 5.97 -23.61
CA VAL A 15 -7.81 5.44 -22.45
C VAL A 15 -7.41 3.99 -22.17
N VAL A 16 -7.31 3.15 -23.20
CA VAL A 16 -6.91 1.74 -23.06
C VAL A 16 -5.46 1.60 -22.60
N CYS A 17 -4.57 2.50 -23.01
CA CYS A 17 -3.17 2.52 -22.60
C CYS A 17 -2.91 3.27 -21.29
N SER A 18 -3.95 3.74 -20.60
CA SER A 18 -3.76 4.30 -19.25
C SER A 18 -3.57 3.16 -18.26
N ASP A 19 -2.31 2.77 -18.03
CA ASP A 19 -1.98 1.99 -16.85
C ASP A 19 -2.38 2.80 -15.62
N GLY A 20 -3.29 2.25 -14.81
CA GLY A 20 -3.69 2.87 -13.56
C GLY A 20 -2.45 3.13 -12.73
N VAL A 21 -2.21 4.38 -12.34
CA VAL A 21 -1.05 4.78 -11.55
C VAL A 21 -1.13 4.09 -10.18
N ARG A 22 -0.57 2.87 -10.07
CA ARG A 22 -0.52 2.07 -8.84
C ARG A 22 0.62 2.55 -7.92
N ALA A 23 0.72 3.85 -7.73
CA ALA A 23 1.88 4.47 -7.09
C ALA A 23 2.16 3.94 -5.67
N TRP A 24 1.16 3.37 -4.98
CA TRP A 24 1.30 2.89 -3.60
C TRP A 24 0.54 1.59 -3.30
N ALA A 25 0.04 0.90 -4.32
CA ALA A 25 -0.58 -0.41 -4.11
C ALA A 25 0.53 -1.46 -3.89
N GLU A 26 0.31 -2.69 -4.34
CA GLU A 26 1.25 -3.81 -4.20
C GLU A 26 2.71 -3.47 -4.57
N THR A 27 2.92 -2.73 -5.68
CA THR A 27 4.25 -2.34 -6.16
C THR A 27 4.94 -1.35 -5.22
N GLY A 28 4.20 -0.40 -4.64
CA GLY A 28 4.78 0.64 -3.78
C GLY A 28 5.30 0.07 -2.47
N HIS A 29 4.53 -0.80 -1.83
CA HIS A 29 4.95 -1.50 -0.61
C HIS A 29 6.22 -2.32 -0.82
N ARG A 30 6.30 -3.09 -1.91
CA ARG A 30 7.50 -3.86 -2.27
C ARG A 30 8.72 -2.96 -2.49
N LEU A 31 8.54 -1.85 -3.20
CA LEU A 31 9.63 -0.91 -3.48
C LEU A 31 10.19 -0.30 -2.19
N VAL A 32 9.32 0.10 -1.26
CA VAL A 32 9.76 0.61 0.06
C VAL A 32 10.48 -0.47 0.85
N GLY A 33 9.96 -1.71 0.86
CA GLY A 33 10.61 -2.86 1.51
C GLY A 33 12.01 -3.14 0.95
N ASP A 34 12.16 -3.17 -0.37
CA ASP A 34 13.45 -3.38 -1.05
C ASP A 34 14.45 -2.25 -0.73
N LEU A 35 14.01 -0.99 -0.76
CA LEU A 35 14.87 0.14 -0.42
C LEU A 35 15.33 0.08 1.05
N ALA A 36 14.40 -0.20 1.97
CA ALA A 36 14.69 -0.31 3.39
C ALA A 36 15.68 -1.46 3.67
N GLU A 37 15.49 -2.60 3.01
CA GLU A 37 16.34 -3.75 3.16
C GLU A 37 17.80 -3.46 2.75
N ARG A 38 18.00 -2.77 1.62
CA ARG A 38 19.34 -2.34 1.16
C ARG A 38 20.06 -1.43 2.14
N GLN A 39 19.32 -0.75 3.02
CA GLN A 39 19.88 0.16 4.02
C GLN A 39 20.13 -0.50 5.39
N LEU A 40 19.79 -1.79 5.55
CA LEU A 40 20.05 -2.50 6.79
C LEU A 40 21.55 -2.66 7.04
N ARG A 41 21.97 -2.42 8.29
CA ARG A 41 23.29 -2.83 8.75
C ARG A 41 23.39 -4.36 8.75
N PRO A 42 24.56 -4.96 8.52
CA PRO A 42 24.71 -6.41 8.40
C PRO A 42 24.14 -7.20 9.59
N GLU A 43 24.32 -6.69 10.81
CA GLU A 43 23.80 -7.33 12.03
C GLU A 43 22.28 -7.29 12.13
N ILE A 44 21.62 -6.26 11.57
CA ILE A 44 20.15 -6.19 11.53
C ILE A 44 19.60 -7.06 10.41
N ARG A 45 20.30 -7.13 9.27
CA ARG A 45 19.94 -8.04 8.19
C ARG A 45 19.88 -9.48 8.67
N ALA A 46 20.88 -9.95 9.42
CA ALA A 46 20.88 -11.31 9.97
C ALA A 46 19.65 -11.61 10.84
N LEU A 47 19.20 -10.63 11.65
CA LEU A 47 17.99 -10.77 12.47
C LEU A 47 16.71 -10.80 11.63
N VAL A 48 16.62 -9.95 10.59
CA VAL A 48 15.49 -9.97 9.66
C VAL A 48 15.43 -11.30 8.92
N ASP A 49 16.56 -11.80 8.43
CA ASP A 49 16.67 -13.09 7.74
C ASP A 49 16.20 -14.24 8.66
N GLU A 50 16.54 -14.20 9.96
CA GLU A 50 16.07 -15.17 10.95
C GLU A 50 14.55 -15.08 11.18
N LEU A 51 14.00 -13.88 11.29
CA LEU A 51 12.56 -13.67 11.50
C LEU A 51 11.71 -14.10 10.31
N LEU A 52 12.23 -13.97 9.09
CA LEU A 52 11.50 -14.27 7.86
C LEU A 52 11.72 -15.70 7.37
N VAL A 53 12.35 -16.57 8.16
CA VAL A 53 12.49 -17.99 7.82
C VAL A 53 11.11 -18.61 7.59
N GLY A 54 10.93 -19.20 6.40
CA GLY A 54 9.70 -19.90 6.02
C GLY A 54 8.74 -19.06 5.16
N GLU A 55 8.99 -17.77 4.99
CA GLU A 55 8.27 -16.95 4.01
C GLU A 55 8.63 -17.39 2.59
N SER A 56 7.66 -17.30 1.66
CA SER A 56 7.86 -17.68 0.25
C SER A 56 8.90 -16.80 -0.45
N GLU A 57 8.97 -15.53 -0.05
CA GLU A 57 10.00 -14.57 -0.42
C GLU A 57 10.51 -13.92 0.88
N PRO A 58 11.58 -14.45 1.50
CA PRO A 58 12.05 -14.04 2.83
C PRO A 58 12.85 -12.74 2.78
N THR A 59 12.22 -11.67 2.32
CA THR A 59 12.75 -10.31 2.18
C THR A 59 11.73 -9.32 2.74
N LEU A 60 12.17 -8.11 3.10
CA LEU A 60 11.22 -7.06 3.52
C LEU A 60 10.26 -6.71 2.38
N ALA A 61 10.72 -6.78 1.12
CA ALA A 61 9.87 -6.60 -0.05
C ALA A 61 8.81 -7.70 -0.18
N GLY A 62 9.19 -8.96 0.05
CA GLY A 62 8.30 -10.12 -0.04
C GLY A 62 7.12 -10.04 0.91
N VAL A 63 7.36 -9.61 2.15
CA VAL A 63 6.32 -9.51 3.18
C VAL A 63 5.59 -8.17 3.23
N ALA A 64 6.03 -7.16 2.46
CA ALA A 64 5.52 -5.79 2.55
C ALA A 64 4.01 -5.64 2.29
N ASN A 65 3.41 -6.59 1.55
CA ASN A 65 1.99 -6.60 1.22
C ASN A 65 1.13 -7.45 2.16
N TRP A 66 1.74 -8.18 3.10
CA TRP A 66 1.03 -9.16 3.93
C TRP A 66 -0.18 -8.55 4.65
N ALA A 67 -0.01 -7.36 5.23
CA ALA A 67 -1.08 -6.67 5.97
C ALA A 67 -2.30 -6.34 5.09
N ASP A 68 -2.08 -5.92 3.84
CA ASP A 68 -3.17 -5.67 2.88
C ASP A 68 -3.79 -6.96 2.34
N ALA A 69 -2.98 -8.01 2.17
CA ALA A 69 -3.42 -9.31 1.67
C ALA A 69 -4.43 -9.99 2.61
N LEU A 70 -4.38 -9.68 3.91
CA LEU A 70 -5.38 -10.15 4.89
C LEU A 70 -6.81 -9.84 4.45
N ARG A 71 -7.05 -8.78 3.68
CA ARG A 71 -8.39 -8.47 3.14
C ARG A 71 -9.02 -9.65 2.40
N GLY A 72 -8.21 -10.47 1.74
CA GLY A 72 -8.65 -11.67 1.04
C GLY A 72 -8.44 -12.97 1.83
N SER A 73 -7.32 -13.09 2.55
CA SER A 73 -6.95 -14.35 3.23
C SER A 73 -7.50 -14.50 4.64
N ASP A 74 -7.68 -13.41 5.38
CA ASP A 74 -8.19 -13.38 6.75
C ASP A 74 -8.98 -12.07 7.01
N PRO A 75 -10.24 -11.99 6.53
CA PRO A 75 -11.01 -10.75 6.56
C PRO A 75 -11.32 -10.24 7.98
N GLU A 76 -11.45 -11.14 8.97
CA GLU A 76 -11.69 -10.77 10.36
C GLU A 76 -10.48 -10.03 10.94
N ARG A 77 -9.28 -10.60 10.73
CA ARG A 77 -8.03 -9.95 11.15
C ARG A 77 -7.81 -8.64 10.39
N PHE A 78 -8.08 -8.62 9.09
CA PHE A 78 -8.02 -7.38 8.32
C PHE A 78 -8.96 -6.32 8.89
N GLN A 79 -10.19 -6.68 9.27
CA GLN A 79 -11.13 -5.72 9.86
C GLN A 79 -10.56 -5.13 11.16
N ALA A 80 -9.99 -5.97 12.03
CA ALA A 80 -9.39 -5.55 13.29
C ALA A 80 -8.19 -4.60 13.11
N THR A 81 -7.41 -4.77 12.04
CA THR A 81 -6.18 -3.99 11.79
C THR A 81 -6.35 -2.89 10.74
N SER A 82 -7.48 -2.84 10.02
CA SER A 82 -7.71 -1.94 8.87
C SER A 82 -7.46 -0.46 9.17
N GLN A 83 -7.74 -0.03 10.39
CA GLN A 83 -7.53 1.35 10.85
C GLN A 83 -6.05 1.72 11.05
N TRP A 84 -5.13 0.75 11.11
CA TRP A 84 -3.69 1.01 11.26
C TRP A 84 -3.04 1.49 9.96
N HIS A 85 -3.73 1.37 8.83
CA HIS A 85 -3.19 1.71 7.51
C HIS A 85 -3.23 3.21 7.20
N TYR A 86 -3.94 4.01 8.00
CA TYR A 86 -4.12 5.44 7.75
C TYR A 86 -4.32 6.24 9.03
N VAL A 87 -4.02 7.52 8.96
CA VAL A 87 -4.40 8.52 9.97
C VAL A 87 -5.32 9.55 9.33
N LYS A 88 -6.29 10.05 10.09
CA LYS A 88 -7.18 11.12 9.63
C LYS A 88 -6.57 12.47 10.01
N SER A 89 -6.47 13.39 9.05
CA SER A 89 -6.16 14.79 9.34
C SER A 89 -7.36 15.49 9.97
N LEU A 90 -7.10 16.62 10.63
CA LEU A 90 -8.16 17.48 11.13
C LEU A 90 -8.91 18.12 9.95
N PRO A 91 -10.27 18.17 9.98
CA PRO A 91 -11.07 18.68 8.88
C PRO A 91 -10.62 20.07 8.41
N GLY A 92 -10.41 20.22 7.10
CA GLY A 92 -9.99 21.49 6.51
C GLY A 92 -8.52 21.86 6.73
N THR A 93 -7.70 20.95 7.24
CA THR A 93 -6.27 21.19 7.51
C THR A 93 -5.38 20.05 7.03
N CYS A 94 -4.07 20.32 6.94
CA CYS A 94 -3.04 19.30 6.76
C CYS A 94 -2.47 18.79 8.10
N ALA A 95 -3.05 19.20 9.24
CA ALA A 95 -2.56 18.83 10.56
C ALA A 95 -3.12 17.46 10.99
N VAL A 96 -2.28 16.68 11.65
CA VAL A 96 -2.66 15.43 12.33
C VAL A 96 -2.55 15.64 13.83
N ASP A 97 -3.63 15.39 14.54
CA ASP A 97 -3.63 15.29 16.00
C ASP A 97 -3.41 13.82 16.36
N MET A 98 -2.23 13.48 16.88
CA MET A 98 -1.88 12.10 17.21
C MET A 98 -2.67 11.55 18.40
N ASP A 99 -3.14 12.41 19.32
CA ASP A 99 -3.93 12.02 20.49
C ASP A 99 -5.39 11.67 20.11
N ARG A 100 -5.90 12.25 19.02
CA ARG A 100 -7.17 11.85 18.39
C ARG A 100 -7.01 10.82 17.28
N GLY A 101 -5.89 10.82 16.56
CA GLY A 101 -5.60 9.93 15.44
C GLY A 101 -5.56 8.46 15.84
N ALA A 102 -5.24 8.16 17.10
CA ALA A 102 -5.28 6.81 17.66
C ALA A 102 -6.70 6.31 18.01
N ARG A 103 -7.74 7.17 18.02
CA ARG A 103 -9.11 6.85 18.48
C ARG A 103 -10.09 6.48 17.36
N ILE A 104 -9.58 6.09 16.18
CA ILE A 104 -10.40 5.81 14.98
C ILE A 104 -11.36 4.61 15.16
N GLY A 105 -11.23 3.83 16.24
CA GLY A 105 -12.12 2.71 16.56
C GLY A 105 -13.51 3.08 17.12
N SER A 106 -13.80 4.34 17.46
CA SER A 106 -15.03 4.70 18.19
C SER A 106 -16.16 5.31 17.35
N LEU A 107 -16.02 5.41 16.02
CA LEU A 107 -17.00 6.10 15.15
C LEU A 107 -17.75 5.16 14.19
N TRP A 108 -17.64 3.84 14.38
CA TRP A 108 -18.39 2.83 13.63
C TRP A 108 -19.46 2.15 14.49
N ARG A 109 -20.12 2.92 15.36
CA ARG A 109 -21.28 2.48 16.13
C ARG A 109 -22.46 3.39 15.87
#